data_AF-A0A0C3I4V5-F1
#
_entry.id   AF-A0A0C3I4V5-F1
#
_cell.length_a   1.000
_cell.length_b   1.000
_cell.length_c   1.000
_cell.angle_alpha   90.00
_cell.angle_beta   90.00
_cell.angle_gamma   90.00
#
_symmetry.space_group_name_H-M   'P 1'
#
loop_
_entity.id
_entity.type
_entity.pdbx_description
1 polymer ?
#
loop_
_entity_poly.entity_id
_entity_poly.type
_entity_poly.pdbx_seq_one_letter_code
_entity_poly.pdbx_strand_id
1 'polypeptide(L)' 'MNILLMIATVFLAKFIGSQMGFTYSLFSAPFSLKLALIDFSLYVVAGVVINFVYNKAKHAFKTFRQN' A
#
# COMPACT_ATOMS: atom_id res chain seq x y z
N MET A 1 15.56 2.83 -5.27
CA MET A 1 14.16 2.53 -4.93
C MET A 1 14.13 1.09 -4.42
N ASN A 2 13.86 0.90 -3.13
CA ASN A 2 14.25 -0.32 -2.39
C ASN A 2 13.48 -1.57 -2.87
N ILE A 3 14.20 -2.60 -3.32
CA ILE A 3 13.63 -3.91 -3.72
C ILE A 3 12.76 -4.51 -2.60
N LEU A 4 13.09 -4.20 -1.35
CA LEU A 4 12.35 -4.56 -0.15
C LEU A 4 10.93 -3.98 -0.13
N LEU A 5 10.75 -2.74 -0.59
CA LEU A 5 9.42 -2.14 -0.70
C LEU A 5 8.59 -2.88 -1.75
N MET A 6 9.19 -3.26 -2.87
CA MET A 6 8.50 -4.01 -3.93
C MET A 6 8.01 -5.37 -3.41
N ILE A 7 8.87 -6.13 -2.71
CA ILE A 7 8.52 -7.43 -2.13
C ILE A 7 7.42 -7.28 -1.07
N ALA A 8 7.53 -6.30 -0.17
CA ALA A 8 6.53 -6.04 0.86
C ALA A 8 5.16 -5.70 0.25
N THR A 9 5.14 -4.90 -0.82
CA THR A 9 3.90 -4.50 -1.50
C THR A 9 3.24 -5.69 -2.19
N VAL A 10 4.03 -6.56 -2.85
CA VAL A 10 3.54 -7.79 -3.51
C VAL A 10 2.97 -8.78 -2.49
N PHE A 11 3.63 -8.97 -1.35
CA PHE A 11 3.15 -9.83 -0.28
C PHE A 11 1.85 -9.28 0.33
N LEU A 12 1.78 -7.98 0.59
CA LEU A 12 0.61 -7.33 1.15
C LEU A 12 -0.60 -7.41 0.20
N ALA A 13 -0.40 -7.17 -1.10
CA ALA A 13 -1.44 -7.29 -2.11
C ALA A 13 -1.98 -8.73 -2.21
N LYS A 14 -1.10 -9.75 -2.19
CA LYS A 14 -1.51 -11.16 -2.18
C LYS A 14 -2.23 -11.56 -0.89
N PHE A 15 -1.78 -11.06 0.26
CA PHE A 15 -2.40 -11.33 1.56
C PHE A 15 -3.82 -10.74 1.64
N ILE A 16 -4.01 -9.49 1.23
CA ILE A 16 -5.32 -8.83 1.17
C ILE A 16 -6.25 -9.54 0.17
N GLY A 17 -5.73 -9.89 -1.02
CA GLY A 17 -6.50 -10.64 -2.03
C GLY A 17 -6.99 -12.00 -1.52
N SER A 18 -6.14 -12.73 -0.79
CA SER A 18 -6.47 -14.02 -0.18
C SER A 18 -7.62 -13.91 0.85
N GLN A 19 -7.56 -12.91 1.74
CA GLN A 19 -8.58 -12.68 2.78
C GLN A 19 -9.94 -12.28 2.19
N MET A 20 -9.96 -11.67 1.00
CA MET A 20 -11.19 -11.28 0.31
C MET A 20 -11.75 -12.39 -0.61
N GLY A 21 -11.17 -13.59 -0.59
CA GLY A 21 -11.61 -14.72 -1.42
C GLY A 21 -11.23 -14.58 -2.91
N PHE A 22 -10.32 -13.67 -3.24
CA PHE A 22 -9.85 -13.47 -4.60
C PHE A 22 -8.61 -14.31 -4.92
N THR A 23 -8.80 -15.46 -5.56
CA THR A 23 -7.74 -16.22 -6.23
C THR A 23 -7.43 -15.58 -7.59
N TYR A 24 -6.67 -14.48 -7.59
CA TYR A 24 -6.23 -13.84 -8.83
C TYR A 24 -5.09 -14.63 -9.48
N SER A 25 -5.38 -15.23 -10.64
CA SER A 25 -4.36 -15.70 -11.58
C SER A 25 -3.89 -14.51 -12.41
N LEU A 26 -2.69 -13.99 -12.16
CA LEU A 26 -2.10 -12.81 -12.81
C LEU A 26 -2.04 -12.91 -14.36
N PHE A 27 -2.21 -14.12 -14.91
CA PHE A 27 -2.12 -14.41 -16.34
C PHE A 27 -3.46 -14.56 -17.06
N SER A 28 -4.60 -14.63 -16.36
CA SER A 28 -5.89 -14.96 -17.02
C SER A 28 -6.78 -13.78 -17.37
N ALA A 29 -6.51 -12.58 -16.84
CA ALA A 29 -7.36 -11.41 -17.10
C ALA A 29 -6.52 -10.12 -17.10
N PRO A 30 -5.93 -9.73 -18.26
CA PRO A 30 -4.98 -8.62 -18.32
C PRO A 30 -5.59 -7.24 -18.06
N PHE A 31 -6.93 -7.10 -18.07
CA PHE A 31 -7.60 -5.82 -17.83
C PHE A 31 -8.99 -6.02 -17.21
N SER A 32 -9.04 -6.46 -15.94
CA SER A 32 -10.29 -6.38 -15.17
C SER A 32 -10.41 -5.03 -14.49
N LEU A 33 -11.47 -4.29 -14.80
CA LEU A 33 -11.84 -3.01 -14.16
C LEU A 33 -11.86 -3.12 -12.62
N LYS A 34 -12.20 -4.31 -12.12
CA LYS A 34 -12.16 -4.68 -10.70
C LYS A 34 -10.75 -4.67 -10.12
N LEU A 35 -9.75 -5.15 -10.86
CA LEU A 35 -8.34 -5.11 -10.46
C LEU A 35 -7.82 -3.68 -10.46
N ALA A 36 -8.16 -2.90 -11.48
CA ALA A 36 -7.78 -1.48 -11.55
C ALA A 36 -8.35 -0.68 -10.36
N LEU A 37 -9.57 -0.98 -9.92
CA LEU A 37 -10.17 -0.37 -8.72
C LEU A 37 -9.43 -0.78 -7.44
N ILE A 38 -9.01 -2.05 -7.33
CA ILE A 38 -8.25 -2.54 -6.19
C ILE A 38 -6.89 -1.86 -6.14
N ASP A 39 -6.15 -1.81 -7.24
CA ASP A 39 -4.85 -1.14 -7.31
C ASP A 39 -4.96 0.36 -7.03
N PHE A 40 -6.00 1.02 -7.55
CA PHE A 40 -6.29 2.42 -7.25
C PHE A 40 -6.60 2.65 -5.76
N SER A 41 -7.43 1.79 -5.15
CA SER A 41 -7.75 1.88 -3.73
C SER A 41 -6.51 1.64 -2.86
N LEU A 42 -5.65 0.69 -3.24
CA LEU A 42 -4.40 0.41 -2.54
C LEU A 42 -3.44 1.60 -2.63
N TYR A 43 -3.35 2.25 -3.79
CA TYR A 43 -2.55 3.45 -4.01
C TYR A 43 -3.03 4.61 -3.12
N VAL A 44 -4.34 4.85 -3.06
CA VAL A 44 -4.92 5.92 -2.22
C VAL A 44 -4.66 5.64 -0.74
N VAL A 45 -4.89 4.41 -0.27
CA VAL A 45 -4.65 4.05 1.14
C VAL A 45 -3.16 4.17 1.48
N ALA A 46 -2.26 3.70 0.64
CA ALA A 46 -0.82 3.83 0.85
C ALA A 46 -0.41 5.30 0.94
N GLY A 47 -0.91 6.16 0.03
CA GLY A 47 -0.64 7.59 0.06
C GLY A 47 -1.12 8.28 1.34
N VAL A 48 -2.34 7.96 1.79
CA VAL A 48 -2.90 8.51 3.04
C VAL A 48 -2.10 8.05 4.25
N VAL A 49 -1.76 6.76 4.34
CA VAL A 49 -0.98 6.20 5.45
C VAL A 49 0.41 6.83 5.51
N ILE A 50 1.11 6.93 4.37
CA ILE A 50 2.43 7.56 4.31
C ILE A 50 2.35 9.03 4.73
N ASN A 51 1.38 9.78 4.23
CA ASN A 51 1.21 11.19 4.59
C ASN A 51 0.88 11.37 6.08
N PHE A 52 0.04 10.49 6.64
CA PHE A 52 -0.28 10.49 8.05
C PHE A 52 0.95 10.19 8.92
N VAL A 53 1.70 9.13 8.59
CA VAL A 53 2.93 8.76 9.29
C VAL A 53 3.96 9.86 9.17
N TYR A 54 4.14 10.44 7.99
CA TYR A 54 5.08 11.55 7.75
C TYR A 54 4.74 12.77 8.60
N ASN A 55 3.47 13.20 8.62
CA ASN A 55 3.05 14.35 9.41
C ASN A 55 3.20 14.09 10.92
N LYS A 56 2.85 12.88 11.37
CA LYS A 56 2.99 12.50 12.78
C LYS A 56 4.46 12.43 13.19
N ALA A 57 5.32 11.84 12.36
CA ALA A 57 6.76 11.77 12.59
C ALA A 57 7.39 13.17 12.58
N LYS A 58 7.01 14.04 11.63
CA LYS A 58 7.46 15.44 11.56
C LYS A 58 7.07 16.20 12.82
N HIS A 59 5.85 16.03 13.32
CA HIS A 59 5.40 16.66 14.55
C HIS A 59 6.20 16.16 15.76
N ALA A 60 6.37 14.84 15.90
CA ALA A 60 7.15 14.25 16.98
C ALA A 60 8.61 14.73 16.96
N PHE A 61 9.23 14.78 15.77
CA PHE A 61 10.60 15.25 15.60
C PHE A 61 10.75 16.74 15.94
N LYS A 62 9.74 17.56 15.62
CA LYS A 62 9.74 18.98 15.97
C LYS A 62 9.61 19.19 17.49
N THR A 63 8.74 18.43 18.15
CA THR A 63 8.60 18.43 19.61
C THR A 63 9.90 17.98 20.30
N PHE A 64 10.56 16.93 19.78
CA PHE A 64 11.82 16.43 20.33
C PHE A 64 13.00 17.39 20.14
N ARG A 65 12.97 18.24 19.11
CA ARG A 65 14.01 19.24 18.85
C ARG A 65 13.84 20.54 19.65
N GLN A 66 12.63 20.80 20.17
CA GLN A 66 12.33 21.99 20.96
C GLN A 66 12.46 21.78 22.47
N ASN A 67 12.70 20.54 22.91
CA ASN A 67 13.00 20.16 24.28
C ASN A 67 14.50 19.91 24.44
#